data_AF-A0AAU9UY53-F1
#
_entry.id   AF-A0AAU9UY53-F1
#
_cell.length_a   1.000
_cell.length_b   1.000
_cell.length_c   1.000
_cell.angle_alpha   90.00
_cell.angle_beta   90.00
_cell.angle_gamma   90.00
#
_symmetry.space_group_name_H-M   'P 1'
#
loop_
_entity.id
_entity.type
_entity.pdbx_description
1 polymer ?
#
loop_
_entity_poly.entity_id
_entity_poly.type
_entity_poly.pdbx_seq_one_letter_code
_entity_poly.pdbx_strand_id
1 'polypeptide(L)'
;MREAACDFFPDFDAHNHIEGTSPKEWVMERHHYHAMAFLSRAYHFQWSRWNTTAGSRNIIMQLREAVDTKREGKFQLLHVTPQRATILKCIELSQEFNTEPVVGLQFYPDLFTLNMYYGSVDARRVTFNMKYKLVETVFDMLQELKLCSYS
;
A
#
# COMPACT_ATOMS: atom_id res chain seq x y z
N MET A 1 -30.33 -13.80 -21.27
CA MET A 1 -29.45 -12.92 -20.42
C MET A 1 -28.00 -13.41 -20.30
N ARG A 2 -27.72 -14.69 -20.06
CA ARG A 2 -26.39 -15.28 -20.33
C ARG A 2 -25.99 -15.17 -21.83
N GLU A 3 -27.03 -15.09 -22.67
CA GLU A 3 -26.95 -14.80 -24.11
C GLU A 3 -26.50 -13.37 -24.45
N ALA A 4 -26.47 -12.43 -23.49
CA ALA A 4 -26.09 -11.05 -23.74
C ALA A 4 -24.60 -10.75 -23.48
N ALA A 5 -23.82 -11.75 -23.03
CA ALA A 5 -22.41 -11.58 -22.66
C ALA A 5 -22.13 -10.41 -21.69
N CYS A 6 -23.11 -10.05 -20.85
CA CYS A 6 -22.90 -9.07 -19.79
C CYS A 6 -22.17 -9.75 -18.62
N ASP A 7 -20.94 -9.32 -18.38
CA ASP A 7 -20.15 -9.72 -17.23
C ASP A 7 -20.70 -9.02 -15.97
N PHE A 8 -21.47 -9.75 -15.17
CA PHE A 8 -21.89 -9.29 -13.84
C PHE A 8 -20.75 -9.61 -12.87
N PHE A 9 -19.66 -8.85 -12.94
CA PHE A 9 -18.80 -8.73 -11.77
C PHE A 9 -19.55 -7.83 -10.78
N PRO A 10 -19.89 -8.32 -9.58
CA PRO A 10 -20.46 -7.47 -8.55
C PRO A 10 -19.37 -6.48 -8.14
N ASP A 11 -19.34 -5.28 -8.70
CA ASP A 11 -18.26 -4.30 -8.49
C ASP A 11 -17.87 -4.14 -7.00
N PHE A 12 -18.81 -3.67 -6.19
CA PHE A 12 -18.60 -3.49 -4.75
C PHE A 12 -18.65 -4.82 -3.98
N ASP A 13 -19.52 -5.75 -4.39
CA ASP A 13 -19.80 -7.00 -3.70
C ASP A 13 -18.93 -8.20 -4.16
N ALA A 14 -17.95 -7.98 -5.04
CA ALA A 14 -17.05 -9.02 -5.58
C ALA A 14 -16.30 -9.76 -4.49
N HIS A 15 -15.98 -9.07 -3.40
CA HIS A 15 -15.37 -9.67 -2.22
C HIS A 15 -16.22 -10.79 -1.59
N ASN A 16 -17.55 -10.77 -1.73
CA ASN A 16 -18.44 -11.83 -1.22
C ASN A 16 -18.31 -13.14 -2.01
N HIS A 17 -17.71 -13.09 -3.20
CA HIS A 17 -17.58 -14.24 -4.10
C HIS A 17 -16.14 -14.77 -4.18
N ILE A 18 -15.19 -14.13 -3.50
CA ILE A 18 -13.78 -14.49 -3.53
C ILE A 18 -13.28 -14.71 -2.11
N GLU A 19 -12.87 -15.95 -1.83
CA GLU A 19 -12.25 -16.29 -0.54
C GLU A 19 -10.88 -15.62 -0.37
N GLY A 20 -10.53 -15.32 0.88
CA GLY A 20 -9.23 -14.70 1.19
C GLY A 20 -9.14 -13.19 0.93
N THR A 21 -10.27 -12.53 0.65
CA THR A 21 -10.33 -11.07 0.49
C THR A 21 -10.55 -10.35 1.81
N SER A 22 -10.07 -9.12 1.90
CA SER A 22 -10.26 -8.25 3.07
C SER A 22 -10.56 -6.83 2.58
N PRO A 23 -11.83 -6.51 2.24
CA PRO A 23 -12.18 -5.20 1.72
C PRO A 23 -11.75 -4.11 2.69
N LYS A 24 -10.99 -3.14 2.20
CA LYS A 24 -10.45 -2.06 3.01
C LYS A 24 -11.42 -0.89 3.07
N GLU A 25 -11.28 -0.07 4.11
CA GLU A 25 -12.06 1.16 4.23
C GLU A 25 -11.72 2.09 3.05
N TRP A 26 -12.75 2.47 2.29
CA TRP A 26 -12.62 3.17 1.01
C TRP A 26 -11.76 4.43 1.08
N VAL A 27 -11.98 5.29 2.09
CA VAL A 27 -11.28 6.58 2.19
C VAL A 27 -9.80 6.35 2.47
N MET A 28 -9.48 5.47 3.41
CA MET A 28 -8.12 5.07 3.74
C MET A 28 -7.42 4.45 2.54
N GLU A 29 -8.06 3.50 1.87
CA GLU A 29 -7.48 2.79 0.72
C GLU A 29 -7.20 3.75 -0.44
N ARG A 30 -8.16 4.63 -0.78
CA ARG A 30 -7.99 5.65 -1.81
C ARG A 30 -6.86 6.64 -1.47
N HIS A 31 -6.81 7.13 -0.24
CA HIS A 31 -5.72 8.01 0.22
C HIS A 31 -4.37 7.31 0.13
N HIS A 32 -4.34 6.03 0.53
CA HIS A 32 -3.14 5.23 0.49
C HIS A 32 -2.63 5.01 -0.94
N TYR A 33 -3.52 4.72 -1.90
CA TYR A 33 -3.15 4.61 -3.31
C TYR A 33 -2.64 5.91 -3.90
N HIS A 34 -3.22 7.06 -3.54
CA HIS A 34 -2.66 8.35 -3.95
C HIS A 34 -1.24 8.52 -3.41
N ALA A 35 -1.00 8.22 -2.13
CA ALA A 35 0.34 8.29 -1.55
C ALA A 35 1.32 7.32 -2.26
N MET A 36 0.90 6.08 -2.53
CA MET A 36 1.71 5.12 -3.31
C MET A 36 2.03 5.63 -4.71
N ALA A 37 1.05 6.24 -5.40
CA ALA A 37 1.24 6.79 -6.73
C ALA A 37 2.27 7.93 -6.74
N PHE A 38 2.21 8.84 -5.78
CA PHE A 38 3.23 9.88 -5.58
C PHE A 38 4.63 9.32 -5.30
N LEU A 39 4.69 8.19 -4.59
CA LEU A 39 5.93 7.55 -4.16
C LEU A 39 6.43 6.46 -5.11
N SER A 40 5.71 6.18 -6.19
CA SER A 40 5.93 5.05 -7.11
C SER A 40 7.33 5.02 -7.76
N ARG A 41 8.00 6.17 -7.87
CA ARG A 41 9.39 6.24 -8.35
C ARG A 41 10.45 6.15 -7.26
N ALA A 42 10.06 6.43 -6.01
CA ALA A 42 10.96 6.40 -4.87
C ALA A 42 10.93 5.04 -4.15
N TYR A 43 9.83 4.29 -4.27
CA TYR A 43 9.60 3.05 -3.56
C TYR A 43 9.08 1.94 -4.48
N HIS A 44 9.49 0.71 -4.18
CA HIS A 44 8.82 -0.49 -4.65
C HIS A 44 7.85 -0.97 -3.57
N PHE A 45 6.60 -1.18 -3.97
CA PHE A 45 5.56 -1.74 -3.11
C PHE A 45 5.27 -3.18 -3.52
N GLN A 46 5.00 -4.02 -2.54
CA GLN A 46 4.54 -5.39 -2.73
C GLN A 46 3.37 -5.67 -1.78
N TRP A 47 2.50 -6.57 -2.20
CA TRP A 47 1.40 -7.05 -1.37
C TRP A 47 1.94 -7.82 -0.15
N SER A 48 1.08 -8.04 0.83
CA SER A 48 1.41 -8.81 2.04
C SER A 48 0.30 -9.79 2.36
N ARG A 49 0.66 -11.03 2.70
CA ARG A 49 -0.26 -12.10 3.11
C ARG A 49 -1.05 -11.78 4.37
N TRP A 50 -0.58 -10.82 5.16
CA TRP A 50 -1.26 -10.41 6.39
C TRP A 50 -2.53 -9.61 6.12
N ASN A 51 -2.75 -9.13 4.89
CA ASN A 51 -3.94 -8.33 4.56
C ASN A 51 -5.24 -9.10 4.73
N THR A 52 -5.28 -10.39 4.39
CA THR A 52 -6.46 -11.25 4.56
C THR A 52 -6.98 -11.25 5.99
N THR A 53 -6.10 -11.27 6.99
CA THR A 53 -6.47 -11.36 8.41
C THR A 53 -6.46 -10.00 9.14
N ALA A 54 -5.89 -8.95 8.54
CA ALA A 54 -5.77 -7.63 9.17
C ALA A 54 -7.11 -6.87 9.30
N GLY A 55 -8.15 -7.28 8.56
CA GLY A 55 -9.46 -6.61 8.56
C GLY A 55 -9.46 -5.30 7.76
N SER A 56 -10.61 -4.60 7.76
CA SER A 56 -10.87 -3.50 6.82
C SER A 56 -10.13 -2.20 7.09
N ARG A 57 -9.79 -1.91 8.35
CA ARG A 57 -9.13 -0.64 8.76
C ARG A 57 -7.60 -0.76 8.84
N ASN A 58 -7.04 -1.83 8.29
CA ASN A 58 -5.62 -2.10 8.32
C ASN A 58 -5.16 -2.52 6.93
N ILE A 59 -4.23 -1.76 6.36
CA ILE A 59 -3.49 -2.10 5.15
C ILE A 59 -2.08 -2.49 5.60
N ILE A 60 -1.69 -3.71 5.27
CA ILE A 60 -0.35 -4.25 5.45
C ILE A 60 0.28 -4.39 4.07
N MET A 61 1.45 -3.81 3.87
CA MET A 61 2.18 -3.96 2.60
C MET A 61 3.67 -4.00 2.83
N GLN A 62 4.39 -4.52 1.87
CA GLN A 62 5.83 -4.49 1.87
C GLN A 62 6.30 -3.24 1.10
N LEU A 63 7.25 -2.52 1.67
CA LEU A 63 7.89 -1.38 1.00
C LEU A 63 9.42 -1.53 1.02
N ARG A 64 10.07 -0.98 0.00
CA ARG A 64 11.51 -0.70 0.00
C ARG A 64 11.79 0.53 -0.84
N GLU A 65 12.82 1.28 -0.48
CA GLU A 65 13.29 2.36 -1.35
C GLU A 65 13.90 1.79 -2.64
N ALA A 66 13.63 2.48 -3.75
CA ALA A 66 14.04 2.13 -5.10
C ALA A 66 14.94 3.20 -5.75
N VAL A 67 15.51 4.10 -4.95
CA VAL A 67 16.35 5.20 -5.43
C VAL A 67 17.78 4.79 -5.75
N ASP A 68 18.33 3.79 -5.05
CA ASP A 68 19.65 3.22 -5.35
C ASP A 68 19.48 2.00 -6.26
N THR A 69 19.87 2.14 -7.53
CA THR A 69 19.80 1.05 -8.52
C THR A 69 20.91 0.02 -8.36
N LYS A 70 21.95 0.30 -7.56
CA LYS A 70 23.10 -0.59 -7.36
C LYS A 70 22.94 -1.49 -6.15
N ARG A 71 22.17 -1.06 -5.15
CA ARG A 71 21.91 -1.82 -3.92
C ARG A 71 20.42 -1.80 -3.62
N GLU A 72 19.77 -2.93 -3.84
CA GLU A 72 18.38 -3.08 -3.43
C GLU A 72 18.28 -3.21 -1.90
N GLY A 73 17.45 -2.38 -1.30
CA GLY A 73 17.07 -2.50 0.11
C GLY A 73 16.23 -3.75 0.37
N LYS A 74 16.23 -4.21 1.63
CA LYS A 74 15.30 -5.25 2.08
C LYS A 74 13.89 -4.69 2.18
N PHE A 75 12.90 -5.50 1.83
CA PHE A 75 11.50 -5.16 2.10
C PHE A 75 11.24 -5.08 3.59
N GLN A 76 10.52 -4.05 3.98
CA GLN A 76 10.02 -3.83 5.33
C GLN A 76 8.50 -3.86 5.30
N LEU A 77 7.86 -4.26 6.40
CA LEU A 77 6.41 -4.23 6.49
C LEU A 77 5.91 -2.85 6.92
N LEU A 78 5.00 -2.31 6.12
CA LEU A 78 4.21 -1.12 6.39
C LEU A 78 2.86 -1.55 6.97
N HIS A 79 2.45 -0.87 8.03
CA HIS A 79 1.07 -0.89 8.52
C HIS A 79 0.47 0.51 8.39
N VAL A 80 -0.62 0.59 7.64
CA VAL A 80 -1.40 1.82 7.48
C VAL A 80 -2.79 1.62 8.06
N THR A 81 -3.19 2.57 8.90
CA THR A 81 -4.55 2.74 9.40
C THR A 81 -5.08 4.11 8.96
N PRO A 82 -6.37 4.42 9.16
CA PRO A 82 -6.89 5.75 8.85
C PRO A 82 -6.23 6.90 9.62
N GLN A 83 -5.47 6.59 10.68
CA GLN A 83 -4.83 7.57 11.56
C GLN A 83 -3.32 7.68 11.36
N ARG A 84 -2.65 6.62 10.88
CA ARG A 84 -1.18 6.60 10.79
C ARG A 84 -0.61 5.60 9.81
N ALA A 85 0.62 5.85 9.39
CA ALA A 85 1.50 4.89 8.73
C ALA A 85 2.69 4.56 9.64
N THR A 86 3.02 3.27 9.75
CA THR A 86 4.05 2.76 10.67
C THR A 86 4.84 1.63 10.01
N ILE A 87 6.16 1.64 10.13
CA ILE A 87 6.98 0.49 9.72
C ILE A 87 7.05 -0.48 10.90
N LEU A 88 6.72 -1.75 10.64
CA LEU A 88 6.68 -2.82 11.63
C LEU A 88 8.06 -3.43 11.85
N LYS A 89 8.27 -3.95 13.06
CA LYS A 89 9.47 -4.72 13.42
C LYS A 89 9.50 -6.11 12.78
N CYS A 90 8.34 -6.71 12.53
CA CYS A 90 8.25 -8.01 11.87
C CYS A 90 8.50 -7.89 10.35
N ILE A 91 8.71 -9.04 9.71
CA ILE A 91 8.85 -9.14 8.25
C ILE A 91 7.78 -10.08 7.70
N GLU A 92 7.62 -10.11 6.37
CA GLU A 92 6.62 -10.94 5.70
C GLU A 92 6.71 -12.42 6.13
N LEU A 93 7.93 -12.93 6.27
CA LEU A 93 8.25 -14.33 6.62
C LEU A 93 8.19 -14.63 8.13
N SER A 94 7.85 -13.65 8.99
CA SER A 94 7.69 -13.89 10.42
C SER A 94 6.60 -14.93 10.68
N GLN A 95 6.77 -15.78 11.69
CA GLN A 95 5.79 -16.83 12.02
C GLN A 95 4.46 -16.22 12.49
N GLU A 96 4.55 -15.13 13.25
CA GLU A 96 3.40 -14.42 13.80
C GLU A 96 3.41 -12.96 13.34
N PHE A 97 2.20 -12.42 13.16
CA PHE A 97 2.00 -11.01 12.84
C PHE A 97 2.11 -10.18 14.11
N ASN A 98 2.93 -9.13 14.07
CA ASN A 98 3.13 -8.20 15.16
C ASN A 98 3.01 -6.76 14.65
N THR A 99 2.20 -5.93 15.31
CA THR A 99 1.96 -4.53 14.95
C THR A 99 2.90 -3.55 15.66
N GLU A 100 3.91 -4.06 16.38
CA GLU A 100 4.92 -3.24 17.03
C GLU A 100 5.75 -2.45 16.00
N PRO A 101 5.87 -1.12 16.18
CA PRO A 101 6.70 -0.29 15.32
C PRO A 101 8.18 -0.63 15.49
N VAL A 102 8.97 -0.34 14.45
CA VAL A 102 10.43 -0.24 14.60
C VAL A 102 10.76 0.86 15.64
N VAL A 103 11.73 0.55 16.50
CA VAL A 103 12.14 1.44 17.59
C VAL A 103 12.63 2.78 17.03
N GLY A 104 12.18 3.88 17.66
CA GLY A 104 12.63 5.23 17.32
C GLY A 104 11.83 5.93 16.22
N LEU A 105 10.78 5.30 15.69
CA LEU A 105 9.85 5.97 14.77
C LEU A 105 8.92 6.93 15.51
N GLN A 106 8.71 8.09 14.90
CA GLN A 106 7.71 9.05 15.35
C GLN A 106 6.32 8.67 14.83
N PHE A 107 5.31 9.40 15.26
CA PHE A 107 3.97 9.29 14.68
C PHE A 107 3.95 9.94 13.29
N TYR A 108 3.54 9.17 12.27
CA TYR A 108 3.31 9.68 10.92
C TYR A 108 1.84 9.49 10.54
N PRO A 109 1.11 10.55 10.17
CA PRO A 109 -0.32 10.45 9.86
C PRO A 109 -0.60 9.63 8.60
N ASP A 110 0.32 9.62 7.63
CA ASP A 110 0.19 8.85 6.40
C ASP A 110 1.55 8.47 5.80
N LEU A 111 1.50 7.69 4.72
CA LEU A 111 2.68 7.20 4.01
C LEU A 111 3.50 8.34 3.37
N PHE A 112 2.84 9.39 2.90
CA PHE A 112 3.53 10.54 2.32
C PHE A 112 4.39 11.26 3.37
N THR A 113 3.81 11.55 4.53
CA THR A 113 4.48 12.17 5.66
C THR A 113 5.59 11.27 6.18
N LEU A 114 5.35 9.95 6.24
CA LEU A 114 6.39 8.98 6.58
C LEU A 114 7.62 9.14 5.67
N ASN A 115 7.46 9.19 4.35
CA ASN A 115 8.57 9.44 3.42
C ASN A 115 9.27 10.79 3.67
N MET A 116 8.52 11.85 4.01
CA MET A 116 9.10 13.17 4.26
C MET A 116 10.09 13.20 5.44
N TYR A 117 9.95 12.30 6.42
CA TYR A 117 10.83 12.25 7.59
C TYR A 117 11.76 11.04 7.60
N TYR A 118 11.25 9.85 7.27
CA TYR A 118 11.99 8.59 7.30
C TYR A 118 12.77 8.33 6.01
N GLY A 119 12.22 8.74 4.86
CA GLY A 119 12.79 8.43 3.56
C GLY A 119 14.17 9.05 3.35
N SER A 120 14.99 8.49 2.46
CA SER A 120 16.26 9.12 2.09
C SER A 120 16.08 10.49 1.43
N VAL A 121 17.16 11.29 1.38
CA VAL A 121 17.15 12.59 0.68
C VAL A 121 16.72 12.42 -0.78
N ASP A 122 17.17 11.34 -1.43
CA ASP A 122 16.86 11.05 -2.81
C ASP A 122 15.40 10.61 -2.99
N ALA A 123 14.86 9.78 -2.08
CA ALA A 123 13.45 9.39 -2.09
C ALA A 123 12.53 10.63 -2.03
N ARG A 124 12.85 11.58 -1.15
CA ARG A 124 12.12 12.85 -1.05
C ARG A 124 12.23 13.68 -2.33
N ARG A 125 13.44 13.84 -2.88
CA ARG A 125 13.66 14.61 -4.12
C ARG A 125 12.93 14.03 -5.32
N VAL A 126 12.96 12.71 -5.48
CA VAL A 126 12.26 12.01 -6.57
C VAL A 126 10.74 12.22 -6.47
N THR A 127 10.21 12.18 -5.24
CA THR A 127 8.78 12.40 -4.97
C THR A 127 8.32 13.79 -5.43
N PHE A 128 9.09 14.85 -5.16
CA PHE A 128 8.72 16.22 -5.59
C PHE A 128 8.91 16.48 -7.09
N ASN A 129 9.75 15.69 -7.77
CA ASN A 129 9.94 15.77 -9.21
C ASN A 129 8.94 14.90 -9.99
N MET A 130 7.86 14.46 -9.34
CA MET A 130 6.91 13.56 -9.96
C MET A 130 5.97 14.30 -10.94
N LYS A 131 5.84 13.77 -12.16
CA LYS A 131 4.89 14.28 -13.15
C LYS A 131 3.47 13.91 -12.74
N TYR A 132 2.60 14.90 -12.63
CA TYR A 132 1.18 14.72 -12.30
C TYR A 132 0.51 13.59 -13.10
N LYS A 133 0.71 13.55 -14.43
CA LYS A 133 0.13 12.51 -15.28
C LYS A 133 0.54 11.08 -14.89
N LEU A 134 1.77 10.88 -14.41
CA LEU A 134 2.17 9.56 -13.94
C LEU A 134 1.45 9.20 -12.63
N VAL A 135 1.32 10.17 -11.72
CA VAL A 135 0.62 9.97 -10.44
C VAL A 135 -0.83 9.56 -10.70
N GLU A 136 -1.55 10.29 -11.55
CA GLU A 136 -2.95 9.96 -11.87
C GLU A 136 -3.05 8.58 -12.53
N THR A 137 -2.21 8.27 -13.53
CA THR A 137 -2.25 6.96 -14.18
C THR A 137 -2.00 5.82 -13.20
N VAL A 138 -1.01 5.95 -12.31
CA VAL A 138 -0.72 4.92 -11.30
C VAL A 138 -1.85 4.82 -10.27
N PHE A 139 -2.40 5.96 -9.85
CA PHE A 139 -3.52 6.01 -8.93
C PHE A 139 -4.76 5.31 -9.50
N ASP A 140 -5.15 5.64 -10.74
CA ASP A 140 -6.29 5.01 -11.41
C ASP A 140 -6.08 3.49 -11.53
N MET A 141 -4.88 3.07 -11.93
CA MET A 141 -4.54 1.64 -11.99
C MET A 141 -4.69 0.94 -10.63
N LEU A 142 -4.19 1.56 -9.55
CA LEU A 142 -4.29 0.99 -8.20
C LEU A 142 -5.74 0.95 -7.70
N GLN A 143 -6.54 1.98 -8.02
CA GLN A 143 -7.94 2.06 -7.64
C GLN A 143 -8.79 0.98 -8.32
N GLU A 144 -8.53 0.68 -9.60
CA GLU A 144 -9.23 -0.37 -10.34
C GLU A 144 -8.79 -1.78 -9.87
N LEU A 145 -7.50 -1.97 -9.57
CA LEU A 145 -6.98 -3.26 -9.11
C LEU A 145 -7.34 -3.58 -7.65
N LYS A 146 -7.60 -2.56 -6.82
CA LYS A 146 -7.88 -2.68 -5.38
C LYS A 146 -6.89 -3.61 -4.67
N LEU A 147 -5.60 -3.43 -4.95
CA LEU A 147 -4.50 -4.31 -4.52
C LEU A 147 -4.49 -4.60 -3.02
N CYS A 148 -4.81 -3.64 -2.15
CA CYS A 148 -4.86 -3.83 -0.70
C CYS A 148 -6.08 -4.65 -0.23
N SER A 149 -7.17 -4.66 -0.99
CA SER A 149 -8.40 -5.40 -0.66
C SER A 149 -8.39 -6.85 -1.13
N TYR A 150 -7.67 -7.14 -2.22
CA TYR A 150 -7.57 -8.46 -2.86
C TYR A 150 -6.18 -9.10 -2.72
N SER A 151 -5.42 -8.71 -1.68
CA SER A 151 -4.11 -9.27 -1.33
C SER A 151 -4.09 -10.08 -0.05
#